data_AF-A0A0M1J6G2-F1
#
_entry.id   AF-A0A0M1J6G2-F1
#
_cell.length_a   1.000
_cell.length_b   1.000
_cell.length_c   1.000
_cell.angle_alpha   90.00
_cell.angle_beta   90.00
_cell.angle_gamma   90.00
#
_symmetry.space_group_name_H-M   'P 1'
#
loop_
_entity.id
_entity.type
_entity.pdbx_description
1 polymer ?
#
loop_
_entity_poly.entity_id
_entity_poly.type
_entity_poly.pdbx_seq_one_letter_code
_entity_poly.pdbx_strand_id
1 'polypeptide(L)'
;MELCNHGARFRWGIENSMQVEKHYGYNYEHVFSYNWNAMRGFHYLMRMGHMFNAIALHTKRVIKIASQAGLNLKQLLTLLIRLVNSPCLILVATNID
;
A
#
# COMPACT_ATOMS: atom_id res chain seq x y z
N MET A 1 -16.96 -11.68 -23.50
CA MET A 1 -16.53 -12.57 -22.39
C MET A 1 -15.18 -12.18 -21.81
N GLU A 2 -14.18 -11.83 -22.62
CA GLU A 2 -12.83 -11.40 -22.19
C GLU A 2 -12.82 -10.25 -21.16
N LEU A 3 -13.55 -9.15 -21.38
CA LEU A 3 -13.60 -8.01 -20.44
C LEU A 3 -14.18 -8.39 -19.07
N CYS A 4 -15.25 -9.20 -19.06
CA CYS A 4 -15.86 -9.66 -17.81
C CYS A 4 -14.89 -10.51 -17.00
N ASN A 5 -14.10 -11.36 -17.66
CA ASN A 5 -13.07 -12.17 -17.02
C ASN A 5 -11.94 -11.30 -16.45
N HIS A 6 -11.48 -10.28 -17.20
CA HIS A 6 -10.49 -9.33 -16.70
C HIS A 6 -10.99 -8.50 -15.52
N GLY A 7 -12.23 -8.00 -15.57
CA GLY A 7 -12.85 -7.25 -14.48
C GLY A 7 -13.04 -8.10 -13.22
N ALA A 8 -13.49 -9.34 -13.38
CA ALA A 8 -13.66 -10.28 -12.26
C ALA A 8 -12.33 -10.57 -11.54
N ARG A 9 -11.23 -10.73 -12.29
CA ARG A 9 -9.89 -10.91 -11.73
C ARG A 9 -9.41 -9.68 -10.95
N PHE A 10 -9.67 -8.49 -11.46
CA PHE A 10 -9.30 -7.25 -10.77
C PHE A 10 -10.07 -7.10 -9.45
N ARG A 11 -11.39 -7.35 -9.46
CA ARG A 11 -12.23 -7.36 -8.25
C ARG A 11 -11.71 -8.37 -7.22
N TRP A 12 -11.38 -9.60 -7.66
CA TRP A 12 -10.87 -10.62 -6.76
C TRP A 12 -9.51 -10.24 -6.17
N GLY A 13 -8.66 -9.55 -6.93
CA GLY A 13 -7.42 -8.97 -6.40
C GLY A 13 -7.68 -8.01 -5.23
N ILE A 14 -8.69 -7.15 -5.33
CA ILE A 14 -9.10 -6.23 -4.24
C ILE A 14 -9.61 -7.01 -3.03
N GLU A 15 -10.48 -8.00 -3.24
CA GLU A 15 -11.02 -8.84 -2.15
C GLU A 15 -9.94 -9.60 -1.42
N ASN A 16 -9.01 -10.21 -2.16
CA ASN A 16 -7.87 -10.91 -1.57
C ASN A 16 -6.99 -9.96 -0.73
N SER A 17 -6.80 -8.72 -1.19
CA SER A 17 -6.07 -7.70 -0.45
C SER A 17 -6.75 -7.37 0.88
N MET A 18 -8.07 -7.16 0.86
CA MET A 18 -8.86 -6.90 2.09
C MET A 18 -8.84 -8.11 3.02
N GLN A 19 -8.86 -9.33 2.48
CA GLN A 19 -8.79 -10.56 3.27
C GLN A 19 -7.43 -10.71 3.97
N VAL A 20 -6.33 -10.36 3.30
CA VAL A 20 -4.98 -10.29 3.89
C VAL A 20 -4.92 -9.31 5.05
N GLU A 21 -5.49 -8.12 4.88
CA GLU A 21 -5.50 -7.06 5.89
C GLU A 21 -6.27 -7.47 7.16
N LYS A 22 -7.34 -8.27 7.00
CA LYS A 22 -8.15 -8.74 8.13
C LYS A 22 -7.53 -9.93 8.86
N HIS A 23 -7.07 -10.95 8.14
CA HIS A 23 -6.79 -12.26 8.73
C HIS A 23 -5.31 -12.69 8.70
N TYR A 24 -4.47 -12.06 7.89
CA TYR A 24 -3.10 -12.55 7.65
C TYR A 24 -2.03 -11.68 8.32
N GLY A 25 -2.30 -11.23 9.56
CA GLY A 25 -1.31 -10.61 10.44
C GLY A 25 -1.34 -9.08 10.53
N TYR A 26 -2.18 -8.41 9.75
CA TYR A 26 -2.39 -6.97 9.89
C TYR A 26 -3.48 -6.58 10.89
N ASN A 27 -4.33 -7.53 11.28
CA ASN A 27 -5.31 -7.43 12.36
C ASN A 27 -6.21 -6.18 12.30
N TYR A 28 -6.70 -5.83 11.10
CA TYR A 28 -7.57 -4.65 10.92
C TYR A 28 -8.88 -4.74 11.72
N GLU A 29 -9.31 -5.94 12.10
CA GLU A 29 -10.52 -6.16 12.90
C GLU A 29 -10.29 -5.96 14.41
N HIS A 30 -9.03 -5.88 14.85
CA HIS A 30 -8.71 -5.77 16.26
C HIS A 30 -8.75 -4.30 16.73
N VAL A 31 -9.51 -4.05 17.80
CA VAL A 31 -9.60 -2.73 18.43
C VAL A 31 -8.47 -2.57 19.43
N PHE A 32 -7.37 -1.93 19.02
CA PHE A 32 -6.23 -1.63 19.89
C PHE A 32 -6.44 -0.43 20.82
N SER A 33 -7.37 0.46 20.47
CA SER A 33 -7.71 1.66 21.24
C SER A 33 -9.12 2.11 20.90
N TYR A 34 -9.84 2.60 21.91
CA TYR A 34 -11.18 3.19 21.75
C TYR A 34 -11.14 4.67 21.36
N ASN A 35 -9.97 5.31 21.40
CA ASN A 35 -9.80 6.66 20.86
C ASN A 35 -9.77 6.60 19.31
N TRP A 36 -10.70 7.30 18.67
CA TRP A 36 -10.84 7.36 17.20
C TRP A 36 -9.55 7.75 16.48
N ASN A 37 -8.82 8.74 16.99
CA ASN A 37 -7.57 9.20 16.38
C ASN A 37 -6.48 8.13 16.44
N ALA A 38 -6.39 7.42 17.56
CA ALA A 38 -5.46 6.30 17.70
C ALA A 38 -5.83 5.13 16.77
N MET A 39 -7.12 4.84 16.61
CA MET A 39 -7.60 3.79 15.70
C MET A 39 -7.33 4.13 14.23
N ARG A 40 -7.53 5.39 13.83
CA ARG A 40 -7.15 5.92 12.50
C ARG A 40 -5.64 5.77 12.28
N GLY A 41 -4.83 6.23 13.24
CA GLY A 41 -3.37 6.14 13.20
C GLY A 41 -2.86 4.70 13.01
N PHE A 42 -3.43 3.74 13.75
CA PHE A 42 -3.12 2.32 13.60
C PHE A 42 -3.37 1.84 12.16
N HIS A 43 -4.55 2.11 11.58
CA HIS A 43 -4.87 1.69 10.22
C HIS A 43 -3.93 2.30 9.17
N TYR A 44 -3.51 3.56 9.33
CA TYR A 44 -2.52 4.18 8.44
C TYR A 44 -1.15 3.51 8.54
N LEU A 45 -0.69 3.20 9.76
CA LEU A 45 0.57 2.48 9.99
C LEU A 45 0.54 1.10 9.33
N MET A 46 -0.56 0.36 9.51
CA MET A 46 -0.69 -0.97 8.91
C MET A 46 -0.78 -0.90 7.39
N ARG A 47 -1.41 0.13 6.81
CA ARG A 47 -1.46 0.33 5.36
C ARG A 47 -0.07 0.63 4.78
N MET A 48 0.74 1.41 5.48
CA MET A 48 2.14 1.64 5.10
C MET A 48 2.96 0.34 5.20
N GLY A 49 2.78 -0.44 6.28
CA GLY A 49 3.42 -1.74 6.44
C GLY A 49 3.04 -2.73 5.32
N HIS A 50 1.78 -2.74 4.90
CA HIS A 50 1.30 -3.57 3.80
C HIS A 50 1.93 -3.16 2.46
N MET A 51 2.05 -1.86 2.19
CA MET A 51 2.76 -1.34 1.02
C MET A 51 4.23 -1.79 1.00
N PHE A 52 4.95 -1.64 2.11
CA PHE A 52 6.36 -2.05 2.17
C PHE A 52 6.53 -3.56 1.98
N ASN A 53 5.64 -4.38 2.56
CA ASN A 53 5.67 -5.82 2.37
C ASN A 53 5.45 -6.21 0.90
N ALA A 54 4.50 -5.56 0.21
CA ALA A 54 4.26 -5.79 -1.21
C ALA A 54 5.48 -5.41 -2.08
N ILE A 55 6.15 -4.29 -1.79
CA ILE A 55 7.38 -3.87 -2.49
C ILE A 55 8.50 -4.89 -2.22
N ALA A 56 8.68 -5.31 -0.97
CA ALA A 56 9.68 -6.31 -0.59
C ALA A 56 9.46 -7.64 -1.34
N LEU A 57 8.23 -8.15 -1.35
CA LEU A 57 7.88 -9.40 -2.04
C LEU A 57 8.10 -9.31 -3.56
N HIS A 58 7.88 -8.15 -4.16
CA HIS A 58 8.01 -7.94 -5.61
C HIS A 58 9.30 -7.23 -6.03
N THR A 59 10.32 -7.17 -5.17
CA THR A 59 11.55 -6.39 -5.41
C THR A 59 12.21 -6.71 -6.75
N LYS A 60 12.30 -7.99 -7.15
CA LYS A 60 12.88 -8.37 -8.46
C LYS A 60 12.11 -7.78 -9.65
N ARG A 61 10.78 -7.76 -9.56
CA ARG A 61 9.90 -7.19 -10.61
C ARG A 61 9.99 -5.67 -10.63
N VAL A 62 10.03 -5.04 -9.45
CA VAL A 62 10.21 -3.59 -9.30
C VAL A 62 11.53 -3.14 -9.91
N ILE A 63 12.64 -3.85 -9.62
CA ILE A 63 13.97 -3.55 -10.19
C ILE A 63 13.95 -3.73 -11.71
N LYS A 64 13.28 -4.78 -12.23
CA LYS A 64 13.14 -4.98 -13.68
C LYS A 64 12.40 -3.83 -14.35
N ILE A 65 11.29 -3.37 -13.77
CA ILE A 65 10.52 -2.23 -14.30
C ILE A 65 11.34 -0.94 -14.21
N ALA A 66 12.03 -0.70 -13.09
CA ALA A 66 12.91 0.45 -12.93
C ALA A 66 14.03 0.46 -13.98
N SER A 67 14.64 -0.71 -14.23
CA SER A 67 15.67 -0.86 -15.27
C SER A 67 15.12 -0.62 -16.68
N GLN A 68 13.90 -1.06 -16.99
CA GLN A 68 13.24 -0.76 -18.26
C GLN A 68 12.93 0.74 -18.42
N ALA A 69 12.65 1.43 -17.31
CA ALA A 69 12.47 2.88 -17.28
C ALA A 69 13.80 3.67 -17.24
N GLY A 70 14.96 2.99 -17.30
CA GLY A 70 16.29 3.63 -17.22
C GLY A 70 16.63 4.19 -15.85
N LEU A 71 15.92 3.78 -14.80
CA LEU A 71 16.09 4.26 -13.44
C LEU A 71 17.10 3.40 -12.68
N ASN A 72 18.09 4.05 -12.08
CA ASN A 72 19.01 3.42 -11.14
C ASN A 72 18.37 3.31 -9.74
N LEU A 73 18.88 2.38 -8.91
CA LEU A 73 18.35 2.13 -7.56
C LEU A 73 18.27 3.41 -6.69
N LYS A 74 19.26 4.30 -6.81
CA LYS A 74 19.26 5.61 -6.12
C LYS A 74 18.09 6.49 -6.55
N GLN A 75 17.78 6.53 -7.86
CA GLN A 75 16.68 7.34 -8.38
C GLN A 75 15.33 6.75 -8.00
N LEU A 76 15.20 5.42 -8.00
CA LEU A 76 14.03 4.72 -7.50
C LEU A 76 13.77 5.04 -6.03
N LEU A 77 14.80 4.98 -5.19
CA LEU A 77 14.68 5.33 -3.77
C LEU A 77 14.25 6.80 -3.57
N THR A 78 14.86 7.73 -4.32
CA THR A 78 14.48 9.16 -4.28
C THR A 78 13.03 9.38 -4.72
N LEU A 79 12.54 8.64 -5.72
CA LEU A 79 11.14 8.71 -6.15
C LEU A 79 10.19 8.18 -5.07
N LEU A 80 10.52 7.06 -4.44
CA LEU A 80 9.71 6.53 -3.33
C LEU A 80 9.65 7.51 -2.16
N ILE A 81 10.78 8.10 -1.77
CA ILE A 81 10.84 9.12 -0.72
C ILE A 81 10.01 10.35 -1.12
N ARG A 82 10.12 10.83 -2.36
CA ARG A 82 9.30 11.95 -2.85
C ARG A 82 7.82 11.62 -2.86
N LEU A 83 7.45 10.39 -3.21
CA LEU A 83 6.07 9.93 -3.23
C LEU A 83 5.47 9.90 -1.81
N VAL A 84 6.24 9.40 -0.83
CA VAL A 84 5.84 9.42 0.59
C VAL A 84 5.72 10.85 1.11
N ASN A 85 6.67 11.72 0.75
CA ASN A 85 6.66 13.14 1.15
C ASN A 85 5.83 14.03 0.21
N SER A 86 5.03 13.44 -0.69
CA SER A 86 4.23 14.24 -1.60
C SER A 86 3.13 14.97 -0.82
N PRO A 87 2.82 16.23 -1.18
CA PRO A 87 1.82 17.02 -0.50
C PRO A 87 0.44 16.35 -0.49
N CYS A 88 0.12 15.48 -1.45
CA CYS A 88 -1.14 14.73 -1.46
C CYS A 88 -1.26 13.72 -0.29
N LEU A 89 -0.16 13.06 0.10
CA LEU A 89 -0.13 12.13 1.23
C LEU A 89 -0.08 12.88 2.57
N ILE A 90 0.67 13.98 2.61
CA ILE A 90 0.76 14.86 3.78
C ILE A 90 -0.59 15.55 4.04
N LEU A 91 -1.27 16.04 3.00
CA LEU A 91 -2.60 16.65 3.13
C LEU A 91 -3.65 15.65 3.61
N VAL A 92 -3.59 14.38 3.18
CA VAL A 92 -4.46 13.33 3.73
C VAL A 92 -4.12 13.04 5.19
N ALA A 93 -2.85 13.15 5.59
CA ALA A 93 -2.44 12.99 6.98
C ALA A 93 -2.78 14.21 7.87
N THR A 94 -2.83 15.43 7.32
CA THR A 94 -3.15 16.65 8.06
C THR A 94 -4.62 17.05 8.02
N ASN A 95 -5.43 16.50 7.09
CA ASN A 95 -6.91 16.63 7.10
C ASN A 95 -7.58 15.59 8.02
N ILE A 96 -6.80 14.91 8.87
CA ILE A 96 -7.30 14.08 9.96
C ILE A 96 -7.54 15.00 11.16
N ASP A 97 -8.46 15.95 10.99
CA ASP A 97 -9.17 16.59 12.11
C ASP A 97 -10.51 15.86 12.23
#